data_AF-A0A6M8EW01-F1
#
_entry.id   AF-A0A6M8EW01-F1
#
_cell.length_a   1.000
_cell.length_b   1.000
_cell.length_c   1.000
_cell.angle_alpha   90.00
_cell.angle_beta   90.00
_cell.angle_gamma   90.00
#
_symmetry.space_group_name_H-M   'P 1'
#
loop_
_entity.id
_entity.type
_entity.pdbx_description
1 polymer ?
#
loop_
_entity_poly.entity_id
_entity_poly.type
_entity_poly.pdbx_seq_one_letter_code
_entity_poly.pdbx_strand_id
1 'polypeptide(L)' 'MEINLIAESVKFMFLGMGVVFAFLTIMIFVLKAQGAILTKYFPAENKVSNVTPKSTNKQTDNAKIAAVIAAVQHHKNLKG' A
#
# COMPACT_ATOMS: atom_id res chain seq x y z
N MET A 1 -21.81 -45.66 -32.36
CA MET A 1 -22.03 -44.87 -31.12
C MET A 1 -21.98 -43.42 -31.53
N GLU A 2 -23.10 -42.70 -31.46
CA GLU A 2 -23.13 -41.28 -31.81
C GLU A 2 -22.51 -40.47 -30.68
N ILE A 3 -21.26 -40.09 -30.88
CA ILE A 3 -20.56 -39.19 -29.97
C ILE A 3 -21.19 -37.82 -30.21
N ASN A 4 -21.96 -37.32 -29.24
CA ASN A 4 -22.57 -36.00 -29.32
C ASN A 4 -21.46 -34.95 -29.22
N LEU A 5 -20.84 -34.60 -30.35
CA LEU A 5 -19.68 -33.70 -30.44
C LEU A 5 -19.95 -32.33 -29.80
N ILE A 6 -21.20 -31.85 -29.87
CA ILE A 6 -21.65 -30.64 -29.18
C ILE A 6 -21.57 -30.80 -27.66
N ALA A 7 -22.02 -31.92 -27.11
CA ALA A 7 -21.97 -32.16 -25.67
C ALA A 7 -20.54 -32.33 -25.17
N GLU A 8 -19.66 -32.90 -25.99
CA GLU A 8 -18.25 -33.08 -25.66
C GLU A 8 -17.46 -31.76 -25.70
N SER A 9 -17.70 -30.91 -26.71
CA SER A 9 -17.08 -29.59 -26.81
C SER A 9 -17.51 -28.65 -25.67
N VAL A 10 -18.76 -28.72 -25.21
CA VAL A 10 -19.21 -27.99 -24.00
C VAL A 10 -18.44 -28.47 -22.76
N LYS A 11 -18.22 -29.77 -22.59
CA LYS A 11 -17.40 -30.30 -21.47
C LYS A 11 -15.97 -29.77 -21.52
N PHE A 12 -15.36 -29.72 -22.70
CA PHE A 12 -14.00 -29.17 -22.85
C PHE A 12 -13.94 -27.66 -22.56
N MET A 13 -14.98 -26.89 -22.90
CA MET A 13 -15.07 -25.47 -22.53
C MET A 13 -15.07 -25.29 -21.02
N PHE A 14 -15.94 -26.01 -20.30
CA PHE A 14 -15.97 -25.97 -18.83
C PHE A 14 -14.68 -26.48 -18.20
N LEU A 15 -14.07 -27.52 -18.78
CA LEU A 15 -12.79 -28.05 -18.31
C LEU A 15 -11.67 -27.01 -18.44
N GLY A 16 -11.55 -26.36 -19.61
CA GLY A 16 -10.55 -25.33 -19.85
C GLY A 16 -10.72 -24.12 -18.94
N MET A 17 -11.95 -23.59 -18.85
CA MET A 17 -12.24 -22.45 -17.98
C MET A 17 -12.10 -22.81 -16.50
N GLY A 18 -12.52 -24.01 -16.10
CA GLY A 18 -12.42 -24.50 -14.72
C GLY A 18 -10.97 -24.68 -14.27
N VAL A 19 -10.10 -25.23 -15.12
CA VAL A 19 -8.68 -25.41 -14.81
C VAL A 19 -7.99 -24.05 -14.65
N VAL A 20 -8.24 -23.09 -15.55
CA VAL A 20 -7.66 -21.74 -15.45
C VAL A 20 -8.16 -21.04 -14.18
N PHE A 21 -9.45 -21.13 -13.88
CA PHE A 21 -10.02 -20.55 -12.66
C PHE A 21 -9.42 -21.17 -11.38
N ALA A 22 -9.29 -22.49 -11.33
CA ALA A 22 -8.66 -23.19 -10.22
C ALA A 22 -7.18 -22.78 -10.07
N PHE A 23 -6.44 -22.69 -11.17
CA PHE A 23 -5.05 -22.26 -11.16
C PHE A 23 -4.88 -20.85 -10.58
N LEU A 24 -5.68 -19.88 -11.04
CA LEU A 24 -5.64 -18.52 -10.52
C LEU A 24 -6.03 -18.46 -9.04
N THR A 25 -7.03 -19.25 -8.62
CA THR A 25 -7.45 -19.34 -7.21
C THR A 25 -6.30 -19.83 -6.33
N ILE A 26 -5.61 -20.90 -6.75
CA ILE A 26 -4.44 -21.44 -6.05
C ILE A 26 -3.32 -20.39 -6.02
N MET A 27 -3.06 -19.70 -7.13
CA MET A 27 -2.05 -18.65 -7.21
C MET A 27 -2.31 -17.52 -6.20
N ILE A 28 -3.56 -17.06 -6.07
CA ILE A 28 -3.93 -16.06 -5.06
C ILE A 28 -3.65 -16.59 -3.65
N PHE A 29 -3.98 -17.85 -3.37
CA PHE A 29 -3.73 -18.45 -2.06
C PHE A 29 -2.23 -18.54 -1.74
N VAL A 30 -1.41 -18.92 -2.72
CA VAL A 30 0.05 -18.96 -2.59
C VAL A 30 0.59 -17.55 -2.31
N LEU A 31 0.16 -16.53 -3.05
CA LEU A 31 0.55 -15.14 -2.82
C LEU A 31 0.16 -14.66 -1.41
N LYS A 32 -1.02 -15.05 -0.92
CA LYS A 32 -1.46 -14.74 0.46
C LYS A 32 -0.60 -15.45 1.50
N ALA A 33 -0.26 -16.72 1.27
CA ALA A 33 0.63 -17.48 2.15
C ALA A 33 2.03 -16.85 2.18
N GLN A 34 2.59 -16.49 1.03
CA GLN A 34 3.84 -15.75 0.93
C GLN A 34 3.76 -14.42 1.68
N GLY A 35 2.70 -13.63 1.51
CA GLY A 35 2.50 -12.38 2.26
C GLY A 35 2.42 -12.58 3.78
N ALA A 36 1.75 -13.63 4.25
CA ALA A 36 1.68 -13.98 5.67
C ALA A 36 3.02 -14.44 6.25
N ILE A 37 3.80 -15.20 5.48
CA ILE A 37 5.16 -15.63 5.83
C ILE A 37 6.06 -14.39 5.90
N LEU A 38 6.05 -13.54 4.87
CA LEU A 38 6.87 -12.34 4.81
C LEU A 38 6.56 -11.40 5.98
N THR A 39 5.29 -11.13 6.30
CA THR A 39 4.92 -10.28 7.45
C THR A 39 5.30 -10.87 8.80
N LYS A 40 5.40 -12.20 8.92
CA LYS A 40 5.81 -12.88 10.16
C LYS A 40 7.32 -12.93 10.35
N TYR A 41 8.09 -13.18 9.29
CA TYR A 41 9.57 -13.29 9.36
C TYR A 41 10.29 -11.97 9.12
N PHE A 42 9.69 -11.09 8.32
CA PHE A 42 10.08 -9.70 8.12
C PHE A 42 8.89 -8.81 8.49
N PRO A 43 8.60 -8.65 9.79
CA PRO A 43 7.64 -7.65 10.21
C PRO A 43 8.15 -6.32 9.68
N ALA A 44 7.49 -5.82 8.63
CA ALA A 44 7.63 -4.43 8.26
C ALA A 44 7.26 -3.67 9.52
N GLU A 45 8.23 -3.00 10.14
CA GLU A 45 7.91 -1.95 11.09
C GLU A 45 6.88 -1.10 10.37
N ASN A 46 5.64 -1.15 10.85
CA ASN A 46 4.60 -0.27 10.41
C ASN A 46 4.99 1.13 10.92
N LYS A 47 6.00 1.75 10.28
CA LYS A 47 5.92 3.18 10.03
C LYS A 47 4.76 3.31 9.07
N VAL A 48 3.58 3.38 9.67
CA VAL A 48 2.40 3.96 9.05
C VAL A 48 2.90 5.34 8.63
N SER A 49 3.39 5.46 7.40
CA SER A 49 3.48 6.74 6.74
C SER A 49 2.03 7.11 6.53
N ASN A 50 1.44 7.66 7.59
CA ASN A 50 0.22 8.40 7.51
C ASN A 50 0.54 9.51 6.52
N VAL A 51 0.24 9.27 5.24
CA VAL A 51 0.16 10.31 4.22
C VAL A 51 -1.05 11.16 4.59
N THR A 52 -0.91 11.89 5.70
CA THR A 52 -1.75 13.03 6.01
C THR A 52 -1.55 13.99 4.84
N PRO A 53 -2.61 14.37 4.12
CA PRO A 53 -2.49 15.42 3.11
C PRO A 53 -1.88 16.63 3.81
N LYS A 54 -0.70 17.05 3.32
CA LYS A 54 0.10 18.13 3.88
C LYS A 54 -0.74 19.41 3.87
N SER A 55 -1.42 19.66 4.99
CA SER A 55 -2.10 20.92 5.24
C SER A 55 -1.04 22.01 5.22
N THR A 56 -1.25 22.96 4.32
CA THR A 56 -0.30 23.96 3.86
C THR A 56 0.38 24.72 5.00
N ASN A 57 1.69 24.50 5.12
CA ASN A 57 2.85 25.29 5.58
C ASN A 57 2.72 26.64 6.34
N LYS A 58 1.55 27.23 6.60
CA LYS A 58 1.42 28.54 7.26
C LYS A 58 1.89 28.52 8.72
N GLN A 59 1.69 27.43 9.43
CA GLN A 59 2.10 27.33 10.84
C GLN A 59 3.62 27.23 10.99
N THR A 60 4.29 26.54 10.07
CA THR A 60 5.76 26.45 10.03
C THR A 60 6.39 27.79 9.65
N ASP A 61 5.80 28.53 8.71
CA ASP A 61 6.30 29.84 8.31
C ASP A 61 6.15 30.87 9.45
N ASN A 62 5.00 30.89 10.15
CA ASN A 62 4.81 31.75 11.32
C ASN A 62 5.78 31.42 12.46
N ALA A 63 6.06 30.13 12.70
CA ALA A 63 7.02 29.70 13.72
C ALA A 63 8.45 30.16 13.39
N LYS A 64 8.85 30.12 12.11
CA LYS A 64 10.15 30.62 11.66
C LYS A 64 10.27 32.13 11.85
N ILE A 65 9.23 32.88 11.49
CA ILE A 65 9.21 34.35 11.65
C ILE A 65 9.30 34.72 13.14
N ALA A 66 8.54 34.04 14.00
CA ALA A 66 8.59 34.25 15.46
C ALA A 66 9.99 33.96 16.04
N ALA A 67 10.65 32.89 15.59
CA ALA A 67 12.00 32.54 16.03
C ALA A 67 13.04 33.61 15.65
N VAL A 68 12.95 34.17 14.43
CA VAL A 68 13.85 35.25 13.99
C VAL A 68 13.63 36.52 14.80
N ILE A 69 12.37 36.90 15.06
CA ILE A 69 12.04 38.08 15.87
C ILE A 69 12.57 37.92 17.30
N ALA A 70 12.40 36.74 17.91
CA ALA A 70 12.91 36.44 19.23
C ALA A 70 14.44 36.54 19.30
N ALA A 71 15.15 36.02 18.29
CA ALA A 71 16.61 36.10 18.22
C ALA A 71 17.10 37.55 18.11
N VAL A 72 16.46 38.36 17.28
CA VAL A 72 16.83 39.79 17.12
C VAL A 72 16.52 40.58 18.39
N GLN A 73 15.37 40.35 19.03
CA GLN A 73 15.01 41.03 20.27
C GLN A 73 15.95 40.66 21.42
N HIS A 74 16.31 39.38 21.52
CA HIS A 74 17.28 38.89 22.50
C HIS A 74 18.66 39.51 22.27
N HIS A 75 19.13 39.56 21.01
CA HIS A 75 20.42 40.19 20.68
C HIS A 75 20.45 41.69 21.02
N LYS A 76 19.33 42.40 20.83
CA LYS A 76 19.22 43.83 21.12
C LYS A 76 19.14 44.11 22.63
N ASN A 77 18.45 43.26 23.38
CA ASN A 77 18.36 43.36 24.85
C ASN A 77 19.66 42.96 25.58
N LEU A 78 20.57 42.23 24.94
CA LEU A 78 21.89 41.89 25.48
C LEU A 78 22.98 42.95 25.20
N LYS A 79 22.68 43.95 24.38
CA LYS A 79 23.60 45.03 23.97
C LYS A 79 23.24 46.40 24.55
N GLY A 80 22.29 46.46 25.48
CA GLY A 80 22.06 47.60 26.37
C GLY A 80 22.60 47.30 27.76
#